data_AF-A0A9X2ERP2-F1
#
_entry.id   AF-A0A9X2ERP2-F1
#
_cell.length_a   1.000
_cell.length_b   1.000
_cell.length_c   1.000
_cell.angle_alpha   90.00
_cell.angle_beta   90.00
_cell.angle_gamma   90.00
#
_symmetry.space_group_name_H-M   'P 1'
#
loop_
_entity.id
_entity.type
_entity.pdbx_description
1 polymer ?
#
loop_
_entity_poly.entity_id
_entity_poly.type
_entity_poly.pdbx_seq_one_letter_code
_entity_poly.pdbx_strand_id
1 'polypeptide(L)'
;MNAGCDETPLQVLKEPGKSPQGQSYMWVRLGGAPSQKVVLYDYHPSRSGAVANALLSGFKGYLQTNDYAGYYAVAAEQDMTHLGCWAHARRKFIDAQKVAGGKAHKLKNKGKKNPHCHGFT
;
A
#
# COMPACT_ATOMS: atom_id res chain seq x y z
N MET A 1 15.06 -8.37 3.57
CA MET A 1 14.23 -7.58 4.51
C MET A 1 12.95 -7.17 3.79
N ASN A 2 11.84 -7.07 4.53
CA ASN A 2 10.55 -6.65 3.98
C ASN A 2 10.16 -5.33 4.63
N ALA A 3 9.76 -4.36 3.84
CA ALA A 3 9.29 -3.06 4.29
C ALA A 3 7.95 -2.70 3.64
N GLY A 4 7.23 -1.80 4.29
CA GLY A 4 6.00 -1.21 3.75
C GLY A 4 6.11 0.30 3.68
N CYS A 5 5.51 0.92 2.66
CA CYS A 5 5.36 2.38 2.59
C CYS A 5 3.99 2.76 2.03
N ASP A 6 3.35 3.74 2.66
CA ASP A 6 2.09 4.32 2.19
C ASP A 6 2.04 5.81 2.54
N GLU A 7 1.39 6.60 1.69
CA GLU A 7 1.28 8.05 1.82
C GLU A 7 -0.19 8.45 1.92
N THR A 8 -0.54 9.09 3.04
CA THR A 8 -1.90 9.54 3.32
C THR A 8 -1.99 11.06 3.13
N PRO A 9 -2.89 11.55 2.26
CA PRO A 9 -3.13 12.99 2.11
C PRO A 9 -3.74 13.57 3.39
N LEU A 10 -3.27 14.75 3.78
CA LEU A 10 -3.79 15.51 4.92
C LEU A 10 -3.76 17.01 4.62
N GLN A 11 -4.54 17.77 5.38
CA GLN A 11 -4.56 19.22 5.33
C GLN A 11 -3.93 19.80 6.59
N VAL A 12 -3.05 20.78 6.41
CA VAL A 12 -2.41 21.50 7.51
C VAL A 12 -2.95 22.92 7.55
N LEU A 13 -3.69 23.25 8.62
CA LEU A 13 -4.45 24.50 8.70
C LEU A 13 -3.57 25.76 8.69
N LYS A 14 -2.33 25.67 9.18
CA LYS A 14 -1.40 26.80 9.34
C LYS A 14 -0.03 26.48 8.76
N GLU A 15 0.00 25.90 7.56
CA GLU A 15 1.25 25.61 6.85
C GLU A 15 1.83 26.88 6.20
N PRO A 16 3.08 27.27 6.51
CA PRO A 16 3.71 28.42 5.87
C PRO A 16 3.79 28.25 4.36
N GLY A 17 3.32 29.25 3.61
CA GLY A 17 3.38 29.25 2.14
C GLY A 17 2.36 28.34 1.45
N LYS A 18 1.37 27.80 2.16
CA LYS A 18 0.33 26.94 1.59
C LYS A 18 -1.06 27.30 2.12
N SER A 19 -2.09 27.10 1.29
CA SER A 19 -3.47 27.29 1.73
C SER A 19 -3.93 26.15 2.65
N PRO A 20 -4.90 26.39 3.57
CA PRO A 20 -5.45 25.33 4.42
C PRO A 20 -6.10 24.18 3.66
N GLN A 21 -6.56 24.42 2.42
CA GLN A 21 -7.14 23.40 1.55
C GLN A 21 -6.07 22.59 0.77
N GLY A 22 -4.82 23.06 0.77
CA GLY A 22 -3.70 22.39 0.12
C GLY A 22 -3.41 21.01 0.70
N GLN A 23 -3.01 20.07 -0.16
CA GLN A 23 -2.71 18.70 0.24
C GLN A 23 -1.24 18.55 0.61
N SER A 24 -1.00 18.11 1.84
CA SER A 24 0.29 17.64 2.34
C SER A 24 0.18 16.14 2.65
N TYR A 25 1.28 15.48 2.99
CA TYR A 25 1.31 14.02 3.07
C TYR A 25 2.01 13.56 4.34
N MET A 26 1.39 12.59 5.00
CA MET A 26 2.08 11.75 5.99
C MET A 26 2.49 10.46 5.31
N TRP A 27 3.78 10.19 5.31
CA TRP A 27 4.38 8.96 4.81
C TRP A 27 4.60 8.02 5.98
N VAL A 28 4.01 6.84 5.91
CA VAL A 28 4.16 5.80 6.94
C VAL A 28 5.05 4.72 6.38
N ARG A 29 6.18 4.46 7.05
CA ARG A 29 7.14 3.42 6.68
C ARG A 29 7.20 2.36 7.77
N LEU A 30 7.03 1.11 7.37
CA LEU A 30 7.25 -0.05 8.20
C LEU A 30 8.61 -0.66 7.85
N GLY A 31 9.45 -0.84 8.86
CA GLY A 31 10.75 -1.49 8.72
C GLY A 31 11.20 -2.18 10.01
N GLY A 32 12.51 -2.35 10.15
CA GLY A 32 13.12 -3.03 11.28
C GLY A 32 13.22 -4.55 11.10
N ALA A 33 13.86 -5.21 12.06
CA ALA A 33 13.97 -6.66 12.07
C ALA A 33 12.61 -7.30 12.38
N PRO A 34 12.35 -8.56 11.97
CA PRO A 34 11.09 -9.25 12.29
C PRO A 34 10.75 -9.27 13.79
N SER A 35 11.78 -9.32 14.65
CA SER A 35 11.66 -9.27 16.12
C SER A 35 11.50 -7.87 16.70
N GLN A 36 11.83 -6.83 15.92
CA GLN A 36 11.83 -5.42 16.35
C GLN A 36 11.36 -4.54 15.19
N LYS A 37 10.04 -4.47 15.05
CA LYS A 37 9.39 -3.66 14.02
C LYS A 37 9.42 -2.19 14.42
N VAL A 38 9.65 -1.34 13.44
CA VAL A 38 9.62 0.12 13.60
C VAL A 38 8.61 0.69 12.62
N VAL A 39 7.76 1.59 13.10
CA VAL A 39 6.87 2.41 12.29
C VAL A 39 7.37 3.84 12.33
N LEU A 40 7.75 4.38 11.17
CA LEU A 40 8.21 5.75 11.02
C LEU A 40 7.12 6.58 10.34
N TYR A 41 6.90 7.78 10.87
CA TYR A 41 5.95 8.76 10.34
C TYR A 41 6.76 9.96 9.86
N ASP A 42 6.77 10.17 8.54
CA ASP A 42 7.49 11.27 7.91
C ASP A 42 6.46 12.25 7.31
N TYR A 43 6.49 13.51 7.75
CA TYR A 43 5.68 14.56 7.13
C TYR A 43 6.40 15.14 5.91
N HIS A 44 5.67 15.33 4.81
CA HIS A 44 6.18 16.09 3.66
C HIS A 44 5.06 16.83 2.91
N PRO A 45 5.28 18.09 2.47
CA PRO A 45 4.26 18.88 1.77
C PRO A 45 3.95 18.41 0.33
N SER A 46 4.73 17.48 -0.20
CA SER A 46 4.65 16.96 -1.58
C SER A 46 4.57 15.44 -1.59
N ARG A 47 3.85 14.90 -2.58
CA ARG A 47 3.75 13.47 -2.89
C ARG A 47 4.75 13.03 -3.96
N SER A 48 5.71 13.86 -4.35
CA SER A 48 6.55 13.55 -5.52
C SER A 48 7.40 12.29 -5.32
N GLY A 49 7.74 11.61 -6.42
CA GLY A 49 8.62 10.44 -6.39
C GLY A 49 10.00 10.75 -5.77
N ALA A 50 10.47 12.00 -5.85
CA ALA A 50 11.70 12.44 -5.19
C ALA A 50 11.66 12.28 -3.66
N VAL A 51 10.49 12.50 -3.05
CA VAL A 51 10.28 12.30 -1.61
C VAL A 51 10.37 10.82 -1.26
N ALA A 52 9.67 9.98 -2.03
CA ALA A 52 9.74 8.53 -1.88
C ALA A 52 11.18 8.01 -2.04
N ASN A 53 11.93 8.54 -3.01
CA ASN A 53 13.33 8.19 -3.22
C ASN A 53 14.20 8.53 -2.01
N ALA A 54 14.08 9.77 -1.50
CA ALA A 54 14.83 10.21 -0.33
C ALA A 54 14.52 9.35 0.92
N LEU A 55 13.24 9.05 1.16
CA LEU A 55 12.80 8.26 2.32
C LEU A 55 13.19 6.78 2.26
N LEU A 56 13.39 6.24 1.05
CA LEU A 56 13.71 4.83 0.79
C LEU A 56 15.17 4.63 0.36
N SER A 57 15.96 5.69 0.37
CA SER A 57 17.37 5.66 -0.03
C SER A 57 18.15 4.64 0.80
N GLY A 58 18.89 3.76 0.12
CA GLY A 58 19.70 2.72 0.75
C GLY A 58 18.91 1.49 1.24
N PHE A 59 17.58 1.48 1.13
CA PHE A 59 16.80 0.27 1.42
C PHE A 59 17.03 -0.80 0.35
N LYS A 60 17.21 -2.05 0.79
CA LYS A 60 17.35 -3.23 -0.07
C LYS A 60 16.39 -4.34 0.36
N GLY A 61 15.78 -5.01 -0.61
CA GLY A 61 14.87 -6.14 -0.40
C GLY A 61 13.50 -5.91 -1.02
N TYR A 62 12.45 -6.31 -0.30
CA TYR A 62 11.07 -6.26 -0.78
C TYR A 62 10.35 -5.06 -0.19
N LEU A 63 9.86 -4.17 -1.05
CA LEU A 63 9.07 -3.02 -0.66
C LEU A 63 7.61 -3.20 -1.10
N GLN A 64 6.69 -3.30 -0.15
CA GLN A 64 5.26 -3.34 -0.44
C GLN A 64 4.65 -1.94 -0.34
N THR A 65 4.06 -1.45 -1.43
CA THR A 65 3.35 -0.15 -1.44
C THR A 65 2.00 -0.25 -2.13
N ASN A 66 1.26 0.86 -2.16
CA ASN A 66 0.15 1.04 -3.10
C ASN A 66 0.66 1.11 -4.56
N ASP A 67 -0.24 1.27 -5.53
CA ASP A 67 0.10 1.32 -6.96
C ASP A 67 0.51 2.71 -7.46
N TYR A 68 0.93 3.61 -6.56
CA TYR A 68 1.41 4.93 -6.93
C TYR A 68 2.67 4.85 -7.79
N ALA A 69 2.61 5.51 -8.95
CA ALA A 69 3.67 5.44 -9.95
C ALA A 69 5.04 5.92 -9.46
N GLY A 70 5.08 6.78 -8.43
CA GLY A 70 6.34 7.26 -7.84
C GLY A 70 7.20 6.13 -7.26
N TYR A 71 6.61 5.01 -6.83
CA TYR A 71 7.38 3.88 -6.29
C TYR A 71 8.06 3.03 -7.36
N TYR A 72 7.55 2.99 -8.61
CA TYR A 72 8.18 2.21 -9.67
C TYR A 72 9.56 2.74 -10.03
N ALA A 73 9.69 4.08 -10.14
CA ALA A 73 10.97 4.72 -10.40
C ALA A 73 11.96 4.49 -9.25
N VAL A 74 11.50 4.66 -8.02
CA VAL A 74 12.32 4.40 -6.82
C VAL A 74 12.79 2.95 -6.76
N ALA A 75 11.92 2.00 -7.10
CA ALA A 75 12.28 0.59 -7.08
C ALA A 75 13.36 0.23 -8.10
N ALA A 76 13.26 0.82 -9.31
CA ALA A 76 14.24 0.65 -10.36
C ALA A 76 15.59 1.28 -10.00
N GLU A 77 15.59 2.48 -9.42
CA GLU A 77 16.83 3.20 -9.06
C GLU A 77 17.58 2.57 -7.88
N GLN A 78 16.85 2.04 -6.90
CA GLN A 78 17.43 1.54 -5.64
C GLN A 78 17.64 0.02 -5.64
N ASP A 79 17.44 -0.68 -6.77
CA ASP A 79 17.58 -2.14 -6.90
C ASP A 79 16.83 -2.89 -5.79
N MET A 80 15.53 -2.61 -5.70
CA MET A 80 14.61 -3.26 -4.77
C MET A 80 13.46 -3.93 -5.52
N THR A 81 12.92 -5.00 -4.94
CA THR A 81 11.74 -5.68 -5.50
C THR A 81 10.47 -5.00 -5.01
N HIS A 82 9.73 -4.39 -5.93
CA HIS A 82 8.44 -3.78 -5.63
C HIS A 82 7.32 -4.81 -5.57
N LEU A 83 6.51 -4.74 -4.50
CA LEU A 83 5.34 -5.58 -4.27
C LEU A 83 4.08 -4.71 -4.21
N GLY A 84 3.05 -5.09 -4.98
CA GLY A 84 1.74 -4.44 -4.91
C GLY A 84 0.97 -4.84 -3.65
N CYS A 85 0.30 -3.88 -3.01
CA CYS A 85 -0.53 -4.13 -1.84
C CYS A 85 -1.92 -4.71 -2.21
N TRP A 86 -2.20 -5.93 -1.75
CA TRP A 86 -3.49 -6.61 -1.97
C TRP A 86 -4.71 -5.86 -1.43
N ALA A 87 -4.56 -5.12 -0.32
CA ALA A 87 -5.65 -4.32 0.22
C ALA A 87 -6.04 -3.17 -0.74
N HIS A 88 -5.05 -2.56 -1.39
CA HIS A 88 -5.27 -1.53 -2.41
C HIS A 88 -5.91 -2.12 -3.67
N ALA A 89 -5.41 -3.26 -4.15
CA ALA A 89 -6.00 -3.96 -5.29
C ALA A 89 -7.47 -4.32 -5.02
N ARG A 90 -7.78 -4.93 -3.87
CA ARG A 90 -9.15 -5.31 -3.48
C ARG A 90 -10.10 -4.12 -3.48
N ARG A 91 -9.69 -2.97 -2.95
CA ARG A 91 -10.53 -1.75 -2.90
C ARG A 91 -10.97 -1.33 -4.31
N LYS A 92 -10.03 -1.29 -5.26
CA LYS A 92 -10.32 -0.94 -6.66
C LYS A 92 -11.26 -1.94 -7.34
N PHE A 93 -11.10 -3.24 -7.09
CA PHE A 93 -12.03 -4.25 -7.59
C PHE A 93 -13.45 -4.08 -7.03
N ILE A 94 -13.57 -3.80 -5.73
CA ILE A 94 -14.87 -3.56 -5.09
C ILE A 94 -15.53 -2.29 -5.64
N ASP A 95 -14.76 -1.23 -5.85
CA ASP A 95 -15.30 0.02 -6.40
C ASP A 95 -15.76 -0.16 -7.86
N ALA A 96 -14.99 -0.89 -8.68
CA ALA A 96 -15.42 -1.28 -10.01
C ALA A 96 -16.71 -2.13 -9.99
N GLN A 97 -16.84 -3.07 -9.06
CA GLN A 97 -18.04 -3.90 -8.91
C GLN A 97 -19.29 -3.07 -8.57
N LYS A 98 -19.17 -2.04 -7.74
CA LYS A 98 -20.30 -1.14 -7.39
C LYS A 98 -20.81 -0.38 -8.62
N VAL A 99 -19.90 0.08 -9.47
CA VAL A 99 -20.24 0.84 -10.69
C VAL A 99 -20.80 -0.06 -11.79
N ALA A 100 -20.33 -1.32 -11.87
CA ALA A 100 -20.72 -2.27 -12.91
C ALA A 100 -22.17 -2.79 -12.82
N GLY A 101 -23.01 -2.27 -11.90
CA GLY A 101 -24.44 -2.59 -11.88
C GLY A 101 -24.72 -4.05 -11.55
N GLY A 102 -24.41 -4.48 -10.33
CA GLY A 102 -25.17 -5.53 -9.63
C GLY A 102 -25.60 -6.77 -10.42
N LYS A 103 -24.70 -7.43 -11.17
CA LYS A 103 -24.85 -8.88 -11.42
C LYS A 103 -23.68 -9.58 -10.75
N ALA A 104 -23.81 -9.78 -9.44
CA ALA A 104 -23.04 -10.80 -8.76
C ALA A 104 -23.31 -12.11 -9.50
N HIS A 105 -22.33 -12.60 -10.26
CA HIS A 105 -22.39 -13.93 -10.83
C HIS A 105 -22.39 -14.87 -9.61
N LYS A 106 -23.58 -15.32 -9.17
CA LYS A 106 -23.70 -16.31 -8.11
C LYS A 106 -22.87 -17.50 -8.57
N LEU A 107 -21.69 -17.69 -7.97
CA LEU A 107 -21.01 -18.97 -8.06
C LEU A 107 -21.99 -19.97 -7.45
N LYS A 108 -22.62 -20.78 -8.31
CA LYS A 108 -23.40 -21.93 -7.87
C LYS A 108 -22.40 -22.86 -7.19
N ASN A 109 -22.32 -22.76 -5.87
CA ASN A 109 -21.58 -23.69 -5.06
C ASN A 109 -22.33 -25.03 -5.16
N LYS A 110 -22.00 -25.84 -6.17
CA LYS A 110 -22.44 -27.22 -6.25
C LYS A 110 -21.70 -27.94 -5.13
N GLY A 111 -22.34 -27.99 -3.96
CA GLY A 111 -21.86 -28.76 -2.82
C GLY A 111 -21.64 -30.21 -3.24
N LYS A 112 -20.39 -30.54 -3.56
CA LYS A 112 -19.92 -31.92 -3.45
C LYS A 112 -19.51 -32.08 -1.99
N LYS A 113 -20.41 -32.64 -1.18
CA LYS A 113 -20.05 -33.20 0.13
C LYS A 113 -18.94 -34.23 -0.15
N ASN A 114 -17.72 -33.93 0.27
CA ASN A 114 -16.64 -34.91 0.28
C ASN A 114 -16.77 -35.71 1.58
N PRO A 115 -17.04 -37.03 1.56
CA PRO A 115 -17.33 -37.78 2.78
C PRO A 115 -16.07 -38.21 3.56
N HIS A 116 -14.87 -37.77 3.18
CA HIS A 116 -13.65 -38.17 3.86
C HIS A 116 -12.76 -36.98 4.21
N CYS A 117 -13.05 -36.35 5.35
CA CYS A 117 -12.02 -35.73 6.16
C CYS A 117 -12.21 -36.26 7.59
N HIS A 118 -11.57 -37.39 7.89
CA HIS A 118 -11.24 -37.70 9.28
C HIS A 118 -10.14 -36.73 9.69
N GLY A 119 -10.43 -35.92 10.70
CA GLY A 119 -9.44 -35.05 11.31
C GLY A 119 -8.32 -35.87 11.93
N PHE A 120 -7.11 -35.35 11.88
CA PHE A 120 -6.05 -35.67 12.82
C PHE A 120 -5.08 -34.48 12.86
N THR A 121 -4.77 -34.07 14.10
CA THR A 121 -3.55 -33.39 14.60
C THR A 121 -2.75 -32.50 13.66
#